data_AF-A0A2M7JBA9-F1
#
_entry.id   AF-A0A2M7JBA9-F1
#
_cell.length_a   1.000
_cell.length_b   1.000
_cell.length_c   1.000
_cell.angle_alpha   90.00
_cell.angle_beta   90.00
_cell.angle_gamma   90.00
#
_symmetry.space_group_name_H-M   'P 1'
#
loop_
_entity.id
_entity.type
_entity.pdbx_description
1 polymer ?
#
loop_
_entity_poly.entity_id
_entity_poly.type
_entity_poly.pdbx_seq_one_letter_code
_entity_poly.pdbx_strand_id
1 'polypeptide(L)'
;MSNPWGYFSKKTQKCYNVSVMKFISLIYGAATGIKRFLYAKGIRKKELMPSFVISVGNISAGGTGKTAFVIDLCRMLAGKKRTAVVTRGYKGKTKGPYQAQTGGRATELFGDEAVMMAEKLAPAPVIVSKNRIEGIKFARKNFKSDVCLLDDAFQNFTMEKDRDI
;
A
#
# COMPACT_ATOMS: atom_id res chain seq x y z
N MET A 1 10.97 -45.44 -44.01
CA MET A 1 11.76 -46.14 -42.97
C MET A 1 11.66 -45.34 -41.69
N SER A 2 10.92 -45.88 -40.74
CA SER A 2 10.68 -45.36 -39.39
C SER A 2 11.91 -45.60 -38.50
N ASN A 3 12.37 -44.58 -37.79
CA ASN A 3 13.07 -44.78 -36.52
C ASN A 3 12.18 -44.28 -35.35
N PRO A 4 11.85 -45.16 -34.39
CA PRO A 4 11.00 -44.91 -33.23
C PRO A 4 11.85 -44.45 -32.02
N TRP A 5 11.21 -43.92 -30.97
CA TRP A 5 11.77 -43.35 -29.72
C TRP A 5 12.15 -41.86 -29.79
N GLY A 6 11.70 -40.93 -28.93
CA GLY A 6 11.01 -41.07 -27.64
C GLY A 6 9.88 -40.04 -27.49
N TYR A 7 8.67 -40.49 -27.77
CA TYR A 7 7.43 -39.89 -27.26
C TYR A 7 7.31 -40.23 -25.77
N PHE A 8 8.00 -39.50 -24.90
CA PHE A 8 7.73 -39.55 -23.47
C PHE A 8 7.54 -38.13 -22.92
N SER A 9 6.26 -37.83 -22.61
CA SER A 9 5.86 -37.07 -21.43
C SER A 9 6.09 -35.53 -21.43
N LYS A 10 5.32 -34.78 -22.24
CA LYS A 10 5.05 -33.33 -21.99
C LYS A 10 3.94 -33.08 -20.94
N LYS A 11 3.19 -34.11 -20.53
CA LYS A 11 2.04 -33.96 -19.60
C LYS A 11 2.46 -33.93 -18.12
N THR A 12 3.63 -34.49 -17.79
CA THR A 12 4.10 -34.70 -16.41
C THR A 12 4.87 -33.49 -15.86
N GLN A 13 5.38 -32.61 -16.73
CA GLN A 13 6.02 -31.34 -16.36
C GLN A 13 5.01 -30.27 -15.85
N LYS A 14 3.73 -30.37 -16.25
CA LYS A 14 2.69 -29.39 -15.87
C LYS A 14 2.13 -29.64 -14.46
N CYS A 15 2.09 -30.90 -14.01
CA CYS A 15 1.61 -31.27 -12.67
C CYS A 15 2.63 -30.98 -11.56
N TYR A 16 3.94 -31.14 -11.82
CA TYR A 16 5.00 -30.83 -10.86
C TYR A 16 5.00 -29.36 -10.44
N ASN A 17 4.76 -28.44 -11.39
CA ASN A 17 4.71 -27.00 -11.11
C ASN A 17 3.54 -26.60 -10.22
N VAL A 18 2.38 -27.26 -10.32
CA VAL A 18 1.20 -26.92 -9.50
C VAL A 18 1.37 -27.37 -8.05
N SER A 19 1.97 -28.54 -7.81
CA SER A 19 2.22 -29.02 -6.44
C SER A 19 3.28 -28.20 -5.71
N VAL A 20 4.36 -27.80 -6.39
CA VAL A 20 5.39 -26.92 -5.82
C VAL A 20 4.82 -25.52 -5.54
N MET A 21 4.04 -24.95 -6.47
CA MET A 21 3.35 -23.67 -6.25
C MET A 21 2.35 -23.73 -5.09
N LYS A 22 1.61 -24.83 -4.93
CA LYS A 22 0.72 -25.06 -3.78
C LYS A 22 1.49 -25.10 -2.47
N PHE A 23 2.63 -25.78 -2.43
CA PHE A 23 3.47 -25.86 -1.22
C PHE A 23 4.04 -24.49 -0.82
N ILE A 24 4.57 -23.73 -1.79
CA ILE A 24 5.04 -22.36 -1.56
C ILE A 24 3.89 -21.45 -1.10
N SER A 25 2.70 -21.58 -1.71
CA SER A 25 1.51 -20.84 -1.30
C SER A 25 1.06 -21.19 0.12
N LEU A 26 1.20 -22.45 0.54
CA LEU A 26 0.81 -22.92 1.85
C LEU A 26 1.76 -22.41 2.94
N ILE A 27 3.07 -22.40 2.66
CA ILE A 27 4.08 -21.77 3.54
C ILE A 27 3.85 -20.27 3.64
N TYR A 28 3.60 -19.58 2.52
CA TYR A 28 3.32 -18.15 2.52
C TYR A 28 2.03 -17.82 3.29
N GLY A 29 0.98 -18.63 3.09
CA GLY A 29 -0.28 -18.53 3.84
C GLY A 29 -0.10 -18.76 5.33
N ALA A 30 0.69 -19.76 5.72
CA ALA A 30 1.02 -20.02 7.12
C ALA A 30 1.83 -18.88 7.74
N ALA A 31 2.88 -18.38 7.06
CA ALA A 31 3.70 -17.28 7.56
C ALA A 31 2.90 -15.97 7.73
N THR A 32 2.05 -15.63 6.77
CA THR A 32 1.15 -14.47 6.87
C THR A 32 0.08 -14.67 7.94
N GLY A 33 -0.46 -15.89 8.06
CA GLY A 33 -1.42 -16.28 9.11
C GLY A 33 -0.85 -16.16 10.51
N ILE A 34 0.36 -16.70 10.74
CA ILE A 34 1.09 -16.58 12.01
C ILE A 34 1.36 -15.11 12.32
N LYS A 35 1.84 -14.33 11.36
CA LYS A 35 2.09 -12.90 11.56
C LYS A 35 0.79 -12.18 11.96
N ARG A 36 -0.31 -12.43 11.26
CA ARG A 36 -1.63 -11.84 11.57
C ARG A 36 -2.12 -12.25 12.96
N PHE A 37 -1.96 -13.52 13.32
CA PHE A 37 -2.32 -14.07 14.63
C PHE A 37 -1.51 -13.42 15.78
N LEU A 38 -0.20 -13.23 15.59
CA LEU A 38 0.67 -12.57 16.57
C LEU A 38 0.27 -11.11 16.83
N TYR A 39 -0.16 -10.37 15.81
CA TYR A 39 -0.67 -9.00 15.98
C TYR A 39 -2.11 -9.00 16.54
N ALA A 40 -2.96 -9.95 16.15
CA ALA A 40 -4.33 -10.06 16.65
C ALA A 40 -4.39 -10.43 18.14
N LYS A 41 -3.49 -11.30 18.61
CA LYS A 41 -3.36 -11.65 20.04
C LYS A 41 -2.59 -10.61 20.87
N GLY A 42 -2.16 -9.49 20.27
CA GLY A 42 -1.41 -8.45 20.98
C GLY A 42 0.00 -8.85 21.41
N ILE A 43 0.50 -10.02 20.98
CA ILE A 43 1.85 -10.53 21.31
C ILE A 43 2.92 -9.61 20.72
N ARG A 44 2.65 -9.02 19.54
CA ARG A 44 3.45 -7.91 18.99
C ARG A 44 2.72 -6.60 19.20
N LYS A 45 3.37 -5.66 19.88
CA LYS A 45 2.86 -4.30 20.07
C LYS A 45 2.71 -3.60 18.71
N LYS A 46 1.53 -3.02 18.48
CA LYS A 46 1.33 -2.08 17.39
C LYS A 46 2.16 -0.83 17.68
N GLU A 47 2.78 -0.27 16.66
CA GLU A 47 3.49 1.00 16.84
C GLU A 47 2.47 2.15 16.95
N LEU A 48 2.62 2.97 17.99
CA LEU A 48 1.82 4.19 18.19
C LEU A 48 2.26 5.24 17.19
N MET A 49 1.29 5.87 16.52
CA MET A 49 1.57 6.85 15.48
C MET A 49 1.58 8.28 16.04
N PRO A 50 2.49 9.14 15.54
CA PRO A 50 2.59 10.53 16.01
C PRO A 50 1.54 11.47 15.41
N SER A 51 0.68 10.96 14.53
CA SER A 51 -0.43 11.64 13.87
C SER A 51 -1.65 10.73 13.92
N PHE A 52 -2.86 11.29 13.91
CA PHE A 52 -4.09 10.52 13.82
C PHE A 52 -4.16 9.84 12.44
N VAL A 53 -4.35 8.52 12.40
CA VAL A 53 -4.26 7.73 11.17
C VAL A 53 -5.64 7.24 10.75
N ILE A 54 -6.06 7.66 9.55
CA ILE A 54 -7.27 7.18 8.90
C ILE A 54 -6.84 6.30 7.72
N SER A 55 -7.16 5.02 7.77
CA SER A 55 -6.93 4.11 6.65
C SER A 55 -8.17 4.08 5.78
N VAL A 56 -8.01 4.43 4.50
CA VAL A 56 -9.07 4.33 3.50
C VAL A 56 -8.79 3.13 2.62
N GLY A 57 -9.75 2.21 2.52
CA GLY A 57 -9.58 1.05 1.66
C GLY A 57 -10.84 0.23 1.47
N ASN A 58 -10.76 -0.67 0.50
CA ASN A 58 -11.84 -1.54 0.05
C ASN A 58 -13.25 -0.94 -0.15
N ILE A 59 -13.36 0.35 -0.52
CA ILE A 59 -14.58 0.90 -1.13
C ILE A 59 -14.70 0.33 -2.56
N SER A 60 -15.25 -0.88 -2.65
CA SER A 60 -15.72 -1.62 -3.84
C SER A 60 -14.68 -2.16 -4.85
N ALA A 61 -14.88 -3.43 -5.23
CA ALA A 61 -14.18 -4.15 -6.28
C ALA A 61 -14.59 -3.62 -7.67
N GLY A 62 -13.97 -2.54 -8.12
CA GLY A 62 -14.24 -1.92 -9.43
C GLY A 62 -14.02 -0.42 -9.35
N GLY A 63 -13.24 0.14 -10.26
CA GLY A 63 -12.55 1.42 -10.13
C GLY A 63 -13.39 2.62 -9.64
N THR A 64 -12.69 3.56 -8.99
CA THR A 64 -12.92 5.03 -8.95
C THR A 64 -13.54 5.73 -7.72
N GLY A 65 -13.83 5.05 -6.60
CA GLY A 65 -14.38 5.74 -5.40
C GLY A 65 -13.36 6.22 -4.35
N LYS A 66 -12.28 5.46 -4.12
CA LYS A 66 -11.35 5.70 -2.98
C LYS A 66 -10.59 7.02 -3.09
N THR A 67 -9.98 7.28 -4.24
CA THR A 67 -9.20 8.50 -4.47
C THR A 67 -10.08 9.75 -4.36
N ALA A 68 -11.30 9.71 -4.89
CA ALA A 68 -12.26 10.80 -4.74
C ALA A 68 -12.61 11.02 -3.26
N PHE A 69 -12.88 9.94 -2.51
CA PHE A 69 -13.16 10.02 -1.07
C PHE A 69 -11.97 10.57 -0.27
N VAL A 70 -10.73 10.14 -0.56
CA VAL A 70 -9.52 10.68 0.08
C VAL A 70 -9.40 12.18 -0.20
N ILE A 71 -9.66 12.59 -1.44
CA ILE A 71 -9.64 14.00 -1.83
C ILE A 71 -10.70 14.80 -1.06
N ASP A 72 -11.94 14.31 -1.02
CA ASP A 72 -13.03 14.98 -0.33
C ASP A 72 -12.81 15.04 1.18
N LEU A 73 -12.29 13.97 1.78
CA LEU A 73 -11.93 13.95 3.20
C LEU A 73 -10.81 14.95 3.52
N CYS A 74 -9.78 15.02 2.67
CA CYS A 74 -8.73 16.04 2.80
C CYS A 74 -9.31 17.46 2.72
N ARG A 75 -10.26 17.71 1.80
CA ARG A 75 -10.93 19.01 1.67
C ARG A 75 -11.81 19.34 2.87
N MET A 76 -12.56 18.38 3.40
CA MET A 76 -13.40 18.58 4.59
C MET A 76 -12.58 18.93 5.85
N LEU A 77 -11.36 18.42 5.92
CA LEU A 77 -10.42 18.67 7.00
C LEU A 77 -9.53 19.90 6.77
N ALA A 78 -9.50 20.44 5.54
CA ALA A 78 -8.74 21.62 5.20
C ALA A 78 -9.15 22.81 6.08
N GLY A 79 -8.16 23.55 6.58
CA GLY A 79 -8.37 24.66 7.53
C GLY A 79 -8.66 24.25 8.97
N LYS A 80 -9.04 22.98 9.25
CA LYS A 80 -9.29 22.47 10.61
C LYS A 80 -8.10 21.69 11.17
N LYS A 81 -7.44 20.90 10.31
CA LYS A 81 -6.29 20.04 10.67
C LYS A 81 -5.29 20.03 9.52
N ARG A 82 -3.99 19.88 9.84
CA ARG A 82 -2.97 19.65 8.82
C ARG A 82 -3.04 18.19 8.39
N THR A 83 -3.51 17.95 7.18
CA THR A 83 -3.64 16.60 6.62
C THR A 83 -2.43 16.25 5.75
N ALA A 84 -2.10 14.97 5.67
CA ALA A 84 -1.19 14.41 4.68
C ALA A 84 -1.75 13.09 4.15
N VAL A 85 -1.50 12.78 2.89
CA VAL A 85 -1.82 11.48 2.31
C VAL A 85 -0.56 10.64 2.24
N VAL A 86 -0.60 9.38 2.66
CA VAL A 86 0.53 8.45 2.52
C VAL A 86 0.12 7.29 1.61
N THR A 87 0.77 7.21 0.45
CA THR A 87 0.53 6.17 -0.56
C THR A 87 1.80 5.36 -0.83
N ARG A 88 1.67 4.23 -1.54
CA ARG A 88 2.81 3.38 -1.92
C ARG A 88 3.56 3.93 -3.13
N GLY A 89 2.94 4.80 -3.91
CA GLY A 89 3.46 5.26 -5.21
C GLY A 89 3.53 4.11 -6.21
N TYR A 90 2.39 3.48 -6.50
CA TYR A 90 2.36 2.35 -7.45
C TYR A 90 2.88 2.80 -8.83
N LYS A 91 3.66 1.93 -9.50
CA LYS A 91 4.39 2.20 -10.75
C LYS A 91 5.46 3.32 -10.70
N GLY A 92 5.63 4.01 -9.57
CA GLY A 92 6.76 4.92 -9.36
C GLY A 92 8.08 4.19 -9.11
N LYS A 93 9.21 4.83 -9.46
CA LYS A 93 10.56 4.31 -9.19
C LYS A 93 11.02 4.52 -7.75
N THR A 94 10.45 5.51 -7.05
CA THR A 94 10.87 5.84 -5.69
C THR A 94 10.29 4.87 -4.66
N LYS A 95 11.06 4.61 -3.59
CA LYS A 95 10.62 3.76 -2.48
C LYS A 95 10.20 4.55 -1.23
N GLY A 96 10.51 5.85 -1.20
CA GLY A 96 10.16 6.77 -0.11
C GLY A 96 11.00 6.63 1.17
N PRO A 97 10.67 7.43 2.21
CA PRO A 97 9.61 8.45 2.22
C PRO A 97 10.02 9.73 1.49
N TYR A 98 9.23 10.16 0.51
CA TYR A 98 9.39 11.43 -0.21
C TYR A 98 8.03 12.09 -0.41
N GLN A 99 8.00 13.43 -0.44
CA GLN A 99 6.83 14.17 -0.92
C GLN A 99 6.76 14.02 -2.45
N ALA A 100 5.60 13.63 -2.98
CA ALA A 100 5.34 13.63 -4.40
C ALA A 100 5.37 15.07 -4.93
N GLN A 101 6.15 15.28 -5.98
CA GLN A 101 6.19 16.54 -6.73
C GLN A 101 5.34 16.41 -7.99
N THR A 102 5.04 17.54 -8.63
CA THR A 102 4.27 17.60 -9.87
C THR A 102 5.16 18.15 -11.00
N GLY A 103 4.85 17.79 -12.26
CA GLY A 103 5.62 18.21 -13.43
C GLY A 103 6.90 17.41 -13.70
N GLY A 104 7.49 17.63 -14.88
CA GLY A 104 8.74 16.97 -15.30
C GLY A 104 8.66 15.44 -15.24
N ARG A 105 9.61 14.83 -14.53
CA ARG A 105 9.71 13.36 -14.34
C ARG A 105 8.90 12.84 -13.15
N ALA A 106 7.95 13.62 -12.63
CA ALA A 106 7.19 13.27 -11.43
C ALA A 106 6.46 11.93 -11.54
N THR A 107 5.79 11.65 -12.66
CA THR A 107 5.04 10.40 -12.86
C THR A 107 5.96 9.19 -12.88
N GLU A 108 7.14 9.30 -13.51
CA GLU A 108 8.17 8.26 -13.49
C GLU A 108 8.69 7.98 -12.07
N LEU A 109 8.82 9.02 -11.25
CA LEU A 109 9.38 8.90 -9.90
C LEU A 109 8.35 8.43 -8.88
N PHE A 110 7.14 8.99 -8.89
CA PHE A 110 6.13 8.83 -7.83
C PHE A 110 4.93 7.99 -8.26
N GLY A 111 4.73 7.78 -9.57
CA GLY A 111 3.58 7.10 -10.14
C GLY A 111 2.41 8.04 -10.42
N ASP A 112 1.60 7.71 -11.43
CA ASP A 112 0.52 8.58 -11.93
C ASP A 112 -0.50 8.95 -10.85
N GLU A 113 -0.90 7.99 -10.02
CA GLU A 113 -1.88 8.22 -8.95
C GLU A 113 -1.36 9.20 -7.88
N ALA A 114 -0.09 9.07 -7.48
CA ALA A 114 0.49 9.93 -6.46
C ALA A 114 0.66 11.38 -6.97
N VAL A 115 1.04 11.54 -8.24
CA VAL A 115 1.15 12.85 -8.88
C VAL A 115 -0.22 13.49 -9.04
N MET A 116 -1.22 12.74 -9.53
CA MET A 116 -2.60 13.24 -9.64
C MET A 116 -3.15 13.70 -8.28
N MET A 117 -2.91 12.93 -7.22
CA MET A 117 -3.29 13.32 -5.87
C MET A 117 -2.56 14.59 -5.44
N ALA A 118 -1.26 14.70 -5.69
CA ALA A 118 -0.46 15.88 -5.32
C ALA A 118 -0.96 17.16 -6.01
N GLU A 119 -1.40 17.05 -7.27
CA GLU A 119 -2.01 18.16 -8.01
C GLU A 119 -3.36 18.58 -7.42
N LYS A 120 -4.22 17.60 -7.08
CA LYS A 120 -5.59 17.87 -6.61
C LYS A 120 -5.68 18.27 -5.14
N LEU A 121 -4.69 17.91 -4.33
CA LEU A 121 -4.72 18.05 -2.88
C LEU A 121 -3.92 19.23 -2.35
N ALA A 122 -3.20 19.97 -3.19
CA ALA A 122 -2.46 21.15 -2.75
C ALA A 122 -3.36 22.09 -1.91
N PRO A 123 -2.95 22.48 -0.69
CA PRO A 123 -1.60 22.39 -0.11
C PRO A 123 -1.30 21.12 0.73
N ALA A 124 -2.22 20.15 0.85
CA ALA A 124 -1.97 18.94 1.61
C ALA A 124 -0.90 18.05 0.93
N PRO A 125 0.21 17.70 1.60
CA PRO A 125 1.27 16.92 1.01
C PRO A 125 0.86 15.47 0.78
N VAL A 126 1.26 14.93 -0.37
CA VAL A 126 1.18 13.51 -0.70
C VAL A 126 2.56 12.89 -0.52
N ILE A 127 2.67 11.89 0.35
CA ILE A 127 3.91 11.21 0.71
C ILE A 127 3.90 9.81 0.07
N VAL A 128 4.90 9.54 -0.76
CA VAL A 128 5.15 8.21 -1.31
C VAL A 128 6.11 7.48 -0.38
N SER A 129 5.67 6.35 0.18
CA SER A 129 6.52 5.47 0.99
C SER A 129 6.06 4.01 0.96
N LYS A 130 7.01 3.09 0.73
CA LYS A 130 6.77 1.65 0.90
C LYS A 130 6.50 1.29 2.36
N ASN A 131 7.18 1.95 3.30
CA ASN A 131 6.94 1.82 4.72
C ASN A 131 6.00 2.95 5.19
N ARG A 132 4.73 2.61 5.46
CA ARG A 132 3.73 3.60 5.88
C ARG A 132 4.06 4.29 7.19
N ILE A 133 4.69 3.58 8.14
CA ILE A 133 5.12 4.15 9.42
C ILE A 133 6.15 5.26 9.17
N GLU A 134 7.15 5.00 8.34
CA GLU A 134 8.14 6.01 7.95
C GLU A 134 7.50 7.16 7.20
N GLY A 135 6.51 6.90 6.34
CA GLY A 135 5.74 7.94 5.65
C GLY A 135 4.99 8.86 6.61
N ILE A 136 4.32 8.31 7.63
CA ILE A 136 3.62 9.09 8.67
C ILE A 136 4.61 9.90 9.50
N LYS A 137 5.72 9.29 9.93
CA LYS A 137 6.78 9.99 10.67
C LYS A 137 7.37 11.14 9.85
N PHE A 138 7.60 10.91 8.55
CA PHE A 138 8.05 11.93 7.61
C PHE A 138 7.02 13.06 7.47
N ALA A 139 5.74 12.74 7.33
CA ALA A 139 4.65 13.70 7.27
C ALA A 139 4.60 14.58 8.53
N ARG A 140 4.64 13.95 9.71
CA ARG A 140 4.66 14.67 10.99
C ARG A 140 5.89 15.56 11.12
N LYS A 141 7.07 15.05 10.78
CA LYS A 141 8.34 15.78 10.96
C LYS A 141 8.38 17.04 10.08
N ASN A 142 8.09 16.88 8.79
CA ASN A 142 8.32 17.92 7.77
C ASN A 142 7.11 18.84 7.56
N PHE A 143 5.88 18.33 7.72
CA PHE A 143 4.66 19.09 7.43
C PHE A 143 3.78 19.31 8.66
N LYS A 144 4.22 18.83 9.82
CA LYS A 144 3.48 18.91 11.09
C LYS A 144 2.07 18.35 10.99
N SER A 145 1.87 17.35 10.12
CA SER A 145 0.55 16.76 9.88
C SER A 145 -0.04 16.21 11.18
N ASP A 146 -1.28 16.61 11.45
CA ASP A 146 -2.06 16.18 12.60
C ASP A 146 -2.89 14.94 12.23
N VAL A 147 -3.24 14.79 10.94
CA VAL A 147 -3.99 13.65 10.39
C VAL A 147 -3.27 13.09 9.16
N CYS A 148 -3.09 11.78 9.10
CA CYS A 148 -2.55 11.06 7.96
C CYS A 148 -3.61 10.12 7.36
N LEU A 149 -3.95 10.34 6.09
CA LEU A 149 -4.82 9.46 5.32
C LEU A 149 -3.96 8.41 4.62
N LEU A 150 -4.23 7.12 4.85
CA LEU A 150 -3.52 6.03 4.19
C LEU A 150 -4.35 5.50 3.04
N ASP A 151 -3.81 5.62 1.83
CA ASP A 151 -4.41 5.01 0.65
C ASP A 151 -3.98 3.53 0.55
N ASP A 152 -4.98 2.65 0.56
CA ASP A 152 -4.88 1.20 0.43
C ASP A 152 -4.10 0.48 1.56
N ALA A 153 -4.31 0.89 2.81
CA ALA A 153 -3.60 0.34 3.97
C ALA A 153 -4.34 -0.79 4.72
N PHE A 154 -5.41 -1.36 4.17
CA PHE A 154 -6.18 -2.43 4.83
C PHE A 154 -5.33 -3.67 5.16
N GLN A 155 -4.26 -3.93 4.40
CA GLN A 155 -3.38 -5.09 4.62
C GLN A 155 -2.26 -4.82 5.65
N ASN A 156 -2.09 -3.58 6.13
CA ASN A 156 -0.99 -3.22 7.04
C ASN A 156 -1.43 -3.29 8.51
N PHE A 157 -1.39 -4.49 9.09
CA PHE A 157 -1.81 -4.77 10.48
C PHE A 157 -0.75 -4.42 11.54
N THR A 158 0.41 -3.88 11.15
CA THR A 158 1.56 -3.65 12.04
C THR A 158 1.52 -2.32 12.79
N MET A 159 0.52 -1.49 12.53
CA MET A 159 0.39 -0.14 13.04
C MET A 159 -1.02 0.04 13.59
N GLU A 160 -1.15 0.86 14.64
CA GLU A 160 -2.46 1.27 15.12
C GLU A 160 -3.08 2.29 14.16
N LYS A 161 -4.36 2.11 13.87
CA LYS A 161 -5.15 2.99 13.04
C LYS A 161 -6.32 3.45 13.89
N ASP A 162 -6.55 4.74 13.93
CA ASP A 162 -7.61 5.31 14.75
C ASP A 162 -8.98 5.09 14.11
N ARG A 163 -9.04 5.08 12.76
CA ARG A 163 -10.24 4.76 11.98
C ARG A 163 -9.87 3.99 10.71
N ASP A 164 -10.56 2.88 10.45
CA ASP A 164 -10.61 2.20 9.16
C ASP A 164 -11.94 2.55 8.49
N ILE A 165 -11.89 3.11 7.28
CA ILE A 165 -13.04 3.49 6.44
C ILE A 165 -12.97 2.76 5.11
#